data_AF-A0A9E4YSZ9-F1
#
_entry.id   AF-A0A9E4YSZ9-F1
#
_cell.length_a   1.000
_cell.length_b   1.000
_cell.length_c   1.000
_cell.angle_alpha   90.00
_cell.angle_beta   90.00
_cell.angle_gamma   90.00
#
_symmetry.space_group_name_H-M   'P 1'
#
loop_
_entity.id
_entity.type
_entity.pdbx_description
1 polymer ?
#
loop_
_entity_poly.entity_id
_entity_poly.type
_entity_poly.pdbx_seq_one_letter_code
_entity_poly.pdbx_strand_id
1 'polypeptide(L)' 'RAHDVPFMIEHGQRVCTLTFERMLQRPDKLYGAAIGSSYQGQGLILSKHFLPETNH' A
#
# COMPACT_ATOMS: atom_id res chain seq x y z
N ARG A 1 -8.98 10.55 25.12
CA ARG A 1 -8.13 10.03 24.02
C ARG A 1 -7.80 8.60 24.40
N ALA A 2 -8.43 7.63 23.74
CA ALA A 2 -8.45 6.24 24.16
C ALA A 2 -7.41 5.49 23.33
N HIS A 3 -6.16 5.46 23.81
CA HIS A 3 -5.04 4.83 23.11
C HIS A 3 -4.85 3.36 23.47
N ASP A 4 -5.47 2.91 24.58
CA ASP A 4 -5.26 1.58 25.16
C ASP A 4 -6.55 0.77 25.30
N VAL A 5 -7.61 1.14 24.58
CA VAL A 5 -8.86 0.37 24.54
C VAL A 5 -9.00 -0.35 23.20
N PRO A 6 -9.40 -1.64 23.22
CA PRO A 6 -9.72 -2.36 22.00
C PRO A 6 -10.80 -1.64 21.18
N PHE A 7 -10.68 -1.68 19.87
CA PHE A 7 -11.71 -1.21 18.95
C PHE A 7 -12.08 -2.33 17.98
N MET A 8 -13.38 -2.43 17.66
CA MET A 8 -13.89 -3.37 16.67
C MET A 8 -13.70 -2.78 15.27
N ILE A 9 -13.31 -3.62 14.32
CA ILE A 9 -13.29 -3.28 12.89
C ILE A 9 -14.25 -4.22 12.17
N GLU A 10 -15.18 -3.65 11.42
CA GLU A 10 -16.21 -4.38 10.69
C GLU A 10 -16.01 -4.31 9.19
N HIS A 11 -16.59 -5.28 8.48
CA HIS A 11 -16.61 -5.27 7.02
C HIS A 11 -17.36 -4.03 6.50
N GLY A 12 -16.75 -3.30 5.55
CA GLY A 12 -17.32 -2.08 4.97
C GLY A 12 -17.10 -0.81 5.80
N GLN A 13 -16.43 -0.90 6.96
CA GLN A 13 -16.09 0.26 7.77
C GLN A 13 -15.12 1.19 7.02
N ARG A 14 -15.43 2.50 6.98
CA ARG A 14 -14.51 3.51 6.44
C ARG A 14 -13.33 3.69 7.40
N VAL A 15 -12.14 3.27 6.97
CA VAL A 15 -10.91 3.33 7.78
C VAL A 15 -10.16 4.65 7.56
N CYS A 16 -10.12 5.15 6.33
CA CYS A 16 -9.38 6.37 6.00
C CYS A 16 -9.98 7.08 4.78
N THR A 17 -9.44 8.27 4.49
CA THR A 17 -9.73 9.04 3.28
C THR A 17 -8.44 9.33 2.57
N LEU A 18 -8.48 9.34 1.23
CA LEU A 18 -7.36 9.74 0.40
C LEU A 18 -7.62 11.13 -0.16
N THR A 19 -6.65 12.01 -0.02
CA THR A 19 -6.63 13.33 -0.64
C THR A 19 -5.57 13.34 -1.73
N PHE A 20 -5.92 13.85 -2.91
CA PHE A 20 -4.99 13.98 -4.02
C PHE A 20 -4.60 15.45 -4.18
N GLU A 21 -3.31 15.70 -4.36
CA GLU A 21 -2.78 17.03 -4.61
C GLU A 21 -2.31 17.18 -6.05
N ARG A 22 -2.36 18.42 -6.54
CA ARG A 22 -1.97 18.73 -7.92
C ARG A 22 -0.45 18.79 -8.01
N MET A 23 0.15 17.98 -8.88
CA MET A 23 1.60 18.02 -9.12
C MET A 23 2.00 19.28 -9.87
N LEU A 24 3.20 19.79 -9.58
CA LEU A 24 3.79 20.94 -10.27
C LEU A 24 4.03 20.65 -11.76
N GLN A 25 4.47 19.43 -12.08
CA GLN A 25 4.75 18.95 -13.43
C GLN A 25 4.58 17.43 -13.53
N ARG A 26 4.63 16.89 -14.76
CA ARG A 26 4.58 15.45 -15.00
C ARG A 26 5.89 14.80 -14.49
N PRO A 27 5.84 13.71 -13.72
CA PRO A 27 7.04 13.03 -13.25
C PRO A 27 7.72 12.23 -14.36
N ASP A 28 9.05 12.19 -14.35
CA ASP A 28 9.87 11.45 -15.31
C ASP A 28 9.74 9.93 -15.15
N LYS A 29 9.47 9.48 -13.92
CA LYS A 29 9.29 8.07 -13.57
C LYS A 29 7.98 7.90 -12.82
N LEU A 30 7.10 7.08 -13.38
CA LEU A 30 5.88 6.67 -12.72
C LEU A 30 6.14 5.41 -11.90
N TYR A 31 5.52 5.34 -10.71
CA TYR A 31 5.47 4.10 -9.95
C TYR A 31 4.82 3.00 -10.78
N GLY A 32 5.44 1.82 -10.82
CA GLY A 32 4.98 0.77 -11.71
C GLY A 32 5.98 -0.35 -11.98
N ALA A 33 5.49 -1.39 -12.66
CA ALA A 33 6.27 -2.56 -13.05
C ALA A 33 7.48 -2.21 -13.92
N ALA A 34 7.35 -1.17 -14.76
CA ALA A 34 8.42 -0.70 -15.65
C ALA A 34 9.71 -0.26 -14.94
N ILE A 35 9.65 0.01 -13.62
CA ILE A 35 10.82 0.41 -12.82
C ILE A 35 11.13 -0.56 -11.66
N GLY A 36 10.56 -1.77 -11.66
CA GLY A 36 10.80 -2.75 -10.59
C GLY A 36 10.15 -2.38 -9.25
N SER A 37 9.02 -1.67 -9.28
CA SER A 37 8.31 -1.25 -8.07
C SER A 37 7.76 -2.43 -7.27
N SER A 38 8.06 -2.47 -5.97
CA SER A 38 7.75 -3.64 -5.11
C SER A 38 6.27 -3.93 -4.88
N TYR A 39 5.38 -2.95 -5.11
CA TYR A 39 3.97 -3.02 -4.70
C TYR A 39 3.00 -2.61 -5.82
N GLN A 40 3.46 -2.54 -7.07
CA GLN A 40 2.55 -2.29 -8.19
C GLN A 40 1.61 -3.50 -8.38
N GLY A 41 0.30 -3.27 -8.40
CA GLY A 41 -0.69 -4.33 -8.67
C GLY A 41 -0.87 -5.32 -7.51
N GLN A 42 -0.62 -4.87 -6.28
CA GLN A 42 -0.53 -5.75 -5.11
C GLN A 42 -1.87 -6.43 -4.74
N GLY A 43 -1.83 -7.77 -4.64
CA GLY A 43 -2.75 -8.61 -3.86
C GLY A 43 -2.22 -8.86 -2.44
N LEU A 44 -2.70 -9.87 -1.72
CA LEU A 44 -2.13 -10.20 -0.40
C LEU A 44 -0.72 -10.80 -0.60
N ILE A 45 0.33 -10.00 -0.38
CA ILE A 45 1.74 -10.42 -0.53
C ILE A 45 2.55 -10.06 0.72
N LEU A 46 3.57 -10.87 1.02
CA LEU A 46 4.55 -10.57 2.06
C LEU A 46 5.32 -9.29 1.73
N SER A 47 5.85 -8.63 2.76
CA SER A 47 6.61 -7.38 2.57
C SER A 47 7.80 -7.56 1.63
N LYS A 48 8.28 -6.47 1.02
CA LYS A 48 9.45 -6.46 0.12
C LYS A 48 10.76 -6.96 0.75
N HIS A 49 10.78 -7.11 2.07
CA HIS A 49 11.93 -7.59 2.83
C HIS A 49 11.98 -9.11 2.95
N PHE A 50 10.91 -9.80 2.56
CA PHE A 50 10.92 -11.25 2.45
C PHE A 50 11.58 -11.64 1.14
N LEU A 51 12.44 -12.66 1.20
CA LEU A 51 12.92 -13.31 0.00
C LEU A 51 11.72 -13.88 -0.75
N PRO A 52 11.69 -13.81 -2.10
CA PRO A 52 10.65 -14.47 -2.87
C PRO A 52 10.58 -15.94 -2.46
N GLU A 53 9.39 -16.44 -2.15
CA GLU A 53 9.15 -17.87 -1.93
C GLU A 53 9.69 -18.63 -3.13
N THR A 54 10.86 -19.24 -2.97
CA THR A 54 11.43 -20.16 -3.96
C THR A 54 10.81 -21.51 -3.63
N ASN A 55 9.64 -21.80 -4.18
CA ASN A 55 9.04 -23.13 -4.01
C ASN A 55 9.83 -24.14 -4.86
N HIS A 56 10.11 -25.28 -4.21
CA HIS A 56 10.43 -26.56 -4.84
C HIS A 56 9.29 -27.05 -5.72
#